data_AF-C3JB85-F1
#
_entry.id   AF-C3JB85-F1
#
_cell.length_a   1.000
_cell.length_b   1.000
_cell.length_c   1.000
_cell.angle_alpha   90.00
_cell.angle_beta   90.00
_cell.angle_gamma   90.00
#
_symmetry.space_group_name_H-M   'P 1'
#
loop_
_entity.id
_entity.type
_entity.pdbx_description
1 polymer ?
#
loop_
_entity_poly.entity_id
_entity_poly.type
_entity_poly.pdbx_seq_one_letter_code
_entity_poly.pdbx_strand_id
1 'polypeptide(L)'
;MDKIHKDLVKKYHTLAGQLGMTDEDKRALLSQYNVESSVDLSQHQLIDVCACLARELDKRDGRDSMDALRKRLIAVVGKFLLMCGKGEVTISYIKATACRSCGIREFNRIPRQRLRSLCFAYNDKIKDMIAVEKQYQKLRR
;
A
#
# COMPACT_ATOMS: atom_id res chain seq x y z
N MET A 1 -20.53 -27.92 -6.83
CA MET A 1 -19.73 -26.67 -6.76
C MET A 1 -18.27 -26.98 -7.05
N ASP A 2 -17.80 -26.50 -8.19
CA ASP A 2 -16.42 -26.67 -8.68
C ASP A 2 -15.40 -25.96 -7.75
N LYS A 3 -14.17 -26.47 -7.70
CA LYS A 3 -13.10 -25.94 -6.81
C LYS A 3 -12.77 -24.49 -7.16
N ILE A 4 -12.71 -24.18 -8.45
CA ILE A 4 -12.45 -22.84 -8.98
C ILE A 4 -13.54 -21.84 -8.52
N HIS A 5 -14.80 -22.26 -8.57
CA HIS A 5 -15.94 -21.45 -8.14
C HIS A 5 -15.85 -21.08 -6.65
N LYS A 6 -15.55 -22.08 -5.80
CA LYS A 6 -15.41 -21.86 -4.35
C LYS A 6 -14.27 -20.88 -4.03
N ASP A 7 -13.16 -20.97 -4.75
CA ASP A 7 -12.01 -20.08 -4.54
C ASP A 7 -12.32 -18.64 -4.99
N LEU A 8 -13.10 -18.46 -6.06
CA LEU A 8 -13.59 -17.15 -6.49
C LEU A 8 -14.56 -16.53 -5.48
N VAL A 9 -15.49 -17.30 -4.92
CA VAL A 9 -16.40 -16.83 -3.86
C VAL A 9 -15.63 -16.39 -2.61
N LYS A 10 -14.61 -17.14 -2.19
CA LYS A 10 -13.73 -16.74 -1.08
C LYS A 10 -13.01 -15.42 -1.37
N LYS A 11 -12.51 -15.25 -2.60
CA LYS A 11 -11.84 -14.02 -3.04
C LYS A 11 -12.81 -12.84 -2.99
N TYR A 12 -14.03 -13.00 -3.46
CA TYR A 12 -15.10 -12.01 -3.35
C TYR A 12 -15.31 -11.54 -1.90
N HIS A 13 -15.52 -12.47 -0.96
CA HIS A 13 -15.76 -12.10 0.45
C HIS A 13 -14.55 -11.42 1.08
N THR A 14 -13.33 -11.83 0.71
CA THR A 14 -12.10 -11.18 1.18
C THR A 14 -12.03 -9.72 0.69
N LEU A 15 -12.31 -9.48 -0.60
CA LEU A 15 -12.29 -8.14 -1.18
C LEU A 15 -13.41 -7.25 -0.62
N ALA A 16 -14.62 -7.79 -0.48
CA ALA A 16 -15.75 -7.08 0.10
C ALA A 16 -15.48 -6.69 1.56
N GLY A 17 -14.87 -7.59 2.35
CA GLY A 17 -14.43 -7.31 3.72
C GLY A 17 -13.34 -6.25 3.78
N GLN A 18 -12.37 -6.28 2.87
CA GLN A 18 -11.32 -5.25 2.79
C GLN A 18 -11.88 -3.88 2.38
N LEU A 19 -12.91 -3.84 1.54
CA LEU A 19 -13.62 -2.62 1.17
C LEU A 19 -14.52 -2.08 2.30
N GLY A 20 -14.80 -2.89 3.33
CA GLY A 20 -15.71 -2.53 4.42
C GLY A 20 -17.17 -2.51 3.98
N MET A 21 -17.53 -3.29 2.96
CA MET A 21 -18.90 -3.34 2.45
C MET A 21 -19.86 -3.87 3.53
N THR A 22 -20.91 -3.11 3.80
CA THR A 22 -22.01 -3.53 4.65
C THR A 22 -22.84 -4.62 3.96
N ASP A 23 -23.75 -5.27 4.70
CA ASP A 23 -24.62 -6.27 4.09
C ASP A 23 -25.63 -5.66 3.11
N GLU A 24 -25.96 -4.37 3.27
CA GLU A 24 -26.73 -3.62 2.29
C GLU A 24 -25.93 -3.39 1.00
N ASP A 25 -24.67 -2.97 1.11
CA ASP A 25 -23.79 -2.77 -0.06
C ASP A 25 -23.59 -4.07 -0.84
N LYS A 26 -23.43 -5.20 -0.14
CA LYS A 26 -23.30 -6.52 -0.78
C LYS A 26 -24.59 -6.89 -1.53
N ARG A 27 -25.76 -6.68 -0.92
CA ARG A 27 -27.05 -6.95 -1.58
C ARG A 27 -27.27 -6.06 -2.80
N ALA A 28 -26.95 -4.76 -2.69
CA ALA A 28 -27.05 -3.81 -3.80
C ALA A 28 -26.10 -4.16 -4.96
N LEU A 29 -24.93 -4.72 -4.67
CA LEU A 29 -24.02 -5.22 -5.68
C LEU A 29 -24.56 -6.50 -6.34
N LEU A 30 -25.08 -7.45 -5.55
CA LEU A 30 -25.64 -8.71 -6.04
C LEU A 30 -26.91 -8.50 -6.88
N SER A 31 -27.74 -7.50 -6.53
CA SER A 31 -28.94 -7.17 -7.29
C SER A 31 -28.65 -6.71 -8.71
N GLN A 32 -27.48 -6.11 -8.98
CA GLN A 32 -27.05 -5.74 -10.34
C GLN A 32 -26.86 -6.96 -11.25
N TYR A 33 -26.62 -8.14 -10.66
CA TYR A 33 -26.48 -9.41 -11.35
C TYR A 33 -27.75 -10.27 -11.27
N ASN A 34 -28.86 -9.72 -10.72
CA ASN A 34 -30.13 -10.43 -10.47
C ASN A 34 -29.98 -11.70 -9.63
N VAL A 35 -29.05 -11.70 -8.67
CA VAL A 35 -28.84 -12.83 -7.75
C VAL A 35 -28.99 -12.39 -6.30
N GLU A 36 -29.44 -13.32 -5.43
CA GLU A 36 -29.58 -13.08 -3.99
C GLU A 36 -28.33 -13.44 -3.21
N SER A 37 -27.53 -14.39 -3.72
CA SER A 37 -26.34 -14.89 -3.06
C SER A 37 -25.10 -14.85 -3.94
N SER A 38 -23.94 -14.64 -3.30
CA SER A 38 -22.63 -14.66 -3.98
C SER A 38 -22.29 -16.04 -4.56
N VAL A 39 -22.93 -17.12 -4.09
CA VAL A 39 -22.75 -18.47 -4.63
C VAL A 39 -23.51 -18.71 -5.94
N ASP A 40 -24.52 -17.90 -6.23
CA ASP A 40 -25.38 -18.02 -7.42
C ASP A 40 -24.79 -17.30 -8.64
N LEU A 41 -23.78 -16.45 -8.43
CA LEU A 41 -23.02 -15.81 -9.50
C LEU A 41 -22.29 -16.86 -10.34
N SER A 42 -22.33 -16.74 -11.66
CA SER A 42 -21.52 -17.59 -12.55
C SER A 42 -20.01 -17.31 -12.37
N GLN A 43 -19.15 -18.23 -12.80
CA GLN A 43 -17.69 -18.03 -12.73
C GLN A 43 -17.25 -16.74 -13.44
N HIS A 44 -17.85 -16.41 -14.59
CA HIS A 44 -17.54 -15.17 -15.32
C HIS A 44 -17.95 -13.94 -14.51
N GLN A 45 -19.16 -13.94 -13.95
CA GLN A 45 -19.64 -12.84 -13.12
C GLN A 45 -18.79 -12.67 -11.85
N LEU A 46 -18.38 -13.77 -11.21
CA LEU A 46 -17.47 -13.73 -10.06
C LEU A 46 -16.11 -13.12 -10.41
N ILE A 47 -15.55 -13.45 -11.57
CA ILE A 47 -14.29 -12.86 -12.05
C ILE A 47 -14.46 -11.34 -12.25
N ASP A 48 -15.53 -10.92 -12.91
CA ASP A 48 -15.81 -9.50 -13.18
C ASP A 48 -16.02 -8.70 -11.89
N VAL A 49 -16.82 -9.24 -10.97
CA VAL A 49 -17.06 -8.61 -9.66
C VAL A 49 -15.76 -8.53 -8.87
N CYS A 50 -14.98 -9.61 -8.79
CA CYS A 50 -13.68 -9.58 -8.12
C CYS A 50 -12.74 -8.55 -8.75
N ALA A 51 -12.73 -8.41 -10.08
CA ALA A 51 -11.92 -7.40 -10.77
C ALA A 51 -12.43 -5.97 -10.50
N CYS A 52 -13.74 -5.77 -10.38
CA CYS A 52 -14.32 -4.49 -10.00
C CYS A 52 -13.94 -4.09 -8.57
N LEU A 53 -14.15 -4.99 -7.61
CA LEU A 53 -13.81 -4.76 -6.21
C LEU A 53 -12.31 -4.54 -6.02
N ALA A 54 -11.47 -5.32 -6.72
CA ALA A 54 -10.02 -5.12 -6.69
C ALA A 54 -9.62 -3.73 -7.22
N ARG A 55 -10.23 -3.28 -8.33
CA ARG A 55 -9.99 -1.91 -8.86
C ARG A 55 -10.42 -0.83 -7.89
N GLU A 56 -11.56 -1.00 -7.22
CA GLU A 56 -12.05 -0.02 -6.25
C GLU A 56 -11.15 0.04 -5.01
N LEU A 57 -10.64 -1.12 -4.59
CA LEU A 57 -9.65 -1.24 -3.53
C LEU A 57 -8.33 -0.57 -3.95
N ASP A 58 -7.89 -0.76 -5.19
CA ASP A 58 -6.73 -0.08 -5.76
C ASP A 58 -6.93 1.44 -5.89
N LYS A 59 -8.16 1.93 -6.09
CA LYS A 59 -8.45 3.38 -6.04
C LYS A 59 -8.35 3.92 -4.62
N ARG A 60 -9.04 3.28 -3.66
CA ARG A 60 -9.05 3.70 -2.25
C ARG A 60 -7.65 3.64 -1.65
N ASP A 61 -6.99 2.51 -1.84
CA ASP A 61 -5.70 2.24 -1.24
C ASP A 61 -4.57 2.69 -2.17
N GLY A 62 -4.83 3.26 -3.35
CA GLY A 62 -3.89 3.70 -4.41
C GLY A 62 -3.16 2.56 -5.14
N ARG A 63 -2.72 2.76 -6.39
CA ARG A 63 -2.23 1.70 -7.30
C ARG A 63 -0.99 0.91 -6.84
N ASP A 64 -0.17 1.47 -5.95
CA ASP A 64 1.10 0.84 -5.58
C ASP A 64 0.89 -0.47 -4.80
N SER A 65 1.53 -1.57 -5.18
CA SER A 65 1.51 -2.78 -4.34
C SER A 65 2.22 -2.53 -3.00
N MET A 66 1.92 -3.35 -1.98
CA MET A 66 2.64 -3.29 -0.69
C MET A 66 4.15 -3.46 -0.87
N ASP A 67 4.58 -4.28 -1.83
CA ASP A 67 5.99 -4.47 -2.18
C ASP A 67 6.60 -3.20 -2.78
N ALA A 68 5.88 -2.53 -3.70
CA ALA A 68 6.33 -1.27 -4.28
C ALA A 68 6.51 -0.18 -3.21
N LEU A 69 5.57 -0.07 -2.26
CA LEU A 69 5.67 0.87 -1.14
C LEU A 69 6.86 0.56 -0.23
N ARG A 70 7.12 -0.72 0.06
CA ARG A 70 8.29 -1.16 0.84
C ARG A 70 9.60 -0.81 0.15
N LYS A 71 9.73 -1.10 -1.14
CA LYS A 71 10.92 -0.76 -1.95
C LYS A 71 11.14 0.75 -2.00
N ARG A 72 10.07 1.53 -2.19
CA ARG A 72 10.13 3.00 -2.18
C ARG A 72 10.61 3.53 -0.83
N LEU A 73 10.10 3.00 0.28
CA LEU A 73 10.54 3.41 1.61
C LEU A 73 12.02 3.12 1.83
N ILE A 74 12.51 1.95 1.41
CA ILE A 74 13.95 1.60 1.49
C ILE A 74 14.79 2.62 0.72
N ALA A 75 14.41 2.95 -0.51
CA ALA A 75 15.14 3.91 -1.35
C ALA A 75 15.19 5.30 -0.70
N VAL A 76 14.05 5.80 -0.20
CA VAL A 76 13.94 7.13 0.40
C VAL A 76 14.74 7.21 1.71
N VAL A 77 14.65 6.20 2.58
CA VAL A 77 15.42 6.16 3.84
C VAL A 77 16.91 6.02 3.56
N GLY A 78 17.30 5.21 2.58
CA GLY A 78 18.69 5.10 2.14
C GLY A 78 19.26 6.45 1.69
N LYS A 79 18.51 7.17 0.85
CA LYS A 79 18.89 8.52 0.40
C LYS A 79 19.01 9.51 1.57
N PHE A 80 18.08 9.48 2.51
CA PHE A 80 18.14 10.31 3.71
C PHE A 80 19.41 10.03 4.53
N LEU A 81 19.75 8.75 4.76
CA LEU A 81 20.94 8.38 5.52
C LEU A 81 22.23 8.84 4.83
N LEU A 82 22.30 8.72 3.49
CA LEU A 82 23.43 9.22 2.71
C LEU A 82 23.60 10.74 2.86
N MET A 83 22.49 11.49 2.82
CA MET A 83 22.51 12.95 3.04
C MET A 83 22.95 13.32 4.46
N CYS A 84 22.71 12.45 5.46
CA CYS A 84 23.24 12.63 6.81
C CYS A 84 24.72 12.25 6.97
N GLY A 85 25.43 11.97 5.87
CA GLY A 85 26.85 11.60 5.89
C GLY A 85 27.12 10.16 6.32
N LYS A 86 26.09 9.30 6.39
CA LYS A 86 26.30 7.86 6.58
C LYS A 86 26.78 7.27 5.26
N GLY A 87 27.97 6.65 5.27
CA GLY A 87 28.58 5.96 4.12
C GLY A 87 27.82 4.69 3.70
N GLU A 88 28.53 3.59 3.43
CA GLU A 88 27.89 2.33 3.00
C GLU A 88 26.82 1.85 4.00
N VAL A 89 25.54 2.02 3.64
CA VAL A 89 24.41 1.63 4.47
C VAL A 89 23.89 0.28 4.02
N THR A 90 23.92 -0.70 4.91
CA THR A 90 23.30 -2.02 4.65
C THR A 90 21.78 -1.92 4.62
N ILE A 91 21.13 -2.77 3.80
CA ILE A 91 19.66 -2.86 3.72
C ILE A 91 19.04 -3.11 5.10
N SER A 92 19.68 -3.93 5.94
CA SER A 92 19.23 -4.21 7.31
C SER A 92 19.18 -2.95 8.17
N TYR A 93 20.19 -2.06 8.04
CA TYR A 93 20.22 -0.80 8.76
C TYR A 93 19.15 0.18 8.28
N ILE A 94 18.89 0.24 6.96
CA ILE A 94 17.81 1.04 6.38
C ILE A 94 16.46 0.59 6.94
N LYS A 95 16.19 -0.72 6.90
CA LYS A 95 14.96 -1.32 7.44
C LYS A 95 14.80 -1.03 8.93
N ALA A 96 15.88 -1.22 9.71
CA ALA A 96 15.86 -0.93 11.15
C ALA A 96 15.59 0.56 11.44
N THR A 97 16.08 1.47 10.62
CA THR A 97 15.81 2.91 10.74
C THR A 97 14.35 3.22 10.45
N ALA A 98 13.79 2.68 9.37
CA ALA A 98 12.36 2.81 9.08
C ALA A 98 11.48 2.26 10.21
N CYS A 99 11.84 1.10 10.76
CA CYS A 99 11.19 0.48 11.92
C CYS A 99 11.20 1.41 13.15
N ARG A 100 12.36 1.98 13.49
CA ARG A 100 12.51 2.92 14.61
C ARG A 100 11.63 4.15 14.44
N SER A 101 11.55 4.70 13.22
CA SER A 101 10.75 5.90 12.93
C SER A 101 9.24 5.71 13.07
N CYS A 102 8.75 4.47 13.10
CA CYS A 102 7.32 4.17 13.31
C CYS A 102 7.01 3.32 14.54
N GLY A 103 8.03 2.95 15.34
CA GLY A 103 7.85 2.13 16.53
C GLY A 103 7.45 0.67 16.25
N ILE A 104 7.69 0.15 15.04
CA ILE A 104 7.33 -1.21 14.64
C ILE A 104 8.59 -2.07 14.58
N ARG A 105 8.59 -3.25 15.22
CA ARG A 105 9.78 -4.13 15.30
C ARG A 105 10.20 -4.69 13.94
N GLU A 106 9.24 -5.11 13.13
CA GLU A 106 9.49 -5.79 11.86
C GLU A 106 9.05 -4.94 10.67
N PHE A 107 9.94 -4.76 9.69
CA PHE A 107 9.68 -3.92 8.52
C PHE A 107 8.48 -4.41 7.68
N ASN A 108 8.31 -5.73 7.58
CA ASN A 108 7.22 -6.32 6.81
C ASN A 108 5.85 -6.10 7.46
N ARG A 109 5.80 -5.80 8.76
CA ARG A 109 4.58 -5.50 9.52
C ARG A 109 4.16 -4.03 9.45
N ILE A 110 4.93 -3.15 8.80
CA ILE A 110 4.54 -1.76 8.65
C ILE A 110 3.29 -1.69 7.76
N PRO A 111 2.17 -1.13 8.26
CA PRO A 111 0.93 -1.06 7.50
C PRO A 111 1.05 -0.06 6.36
N ARG A 112 0.22 -0.25 5.33
CA ARG A 112 0.22 0.52 4.09
C ARG A 112 0.23 2.04 4.30
N GLN A 113 -0.67 2.53 5.15
CA GLN A 113 -0.80 3.95 5.46
C GLN A 113 0.48 4.51 6.08
N ARG A 114 1.13 3.75 6.97
CA ARG A 114 2.40 4.13 7.57
C ARG A 114 3.55 4.12 6.57
N LEU A 115 3.62 3.14 5.67
CA LEU A 115 4.61 3.14 4.57
C LEU A 115 4.54 4.42 3.74
N ARG A 116 3.32 4.88 3.41
CA ARG A 116 3.11 6.13 2.67
C ARG A 116 3.51 7.37 3.46
N SER A 117 3.02 7.47 4.70
CA SER A 117 3.33 8.59 5.58
C SER A 117 4.84 8.74 5.81
N LEU A 118 5.55 7.63 6.03
CA LEU A 118 7.01 7.64 6.16
C LEU A 118 7.70 8.05 4.85
N CYS A 119 7.28 7.48 3.70
CA CYS A 119 7.82 7.89 2.40
C CYS A 119 7.70 9.40 2.19
N PHE A 120 6.55 9.98 2.53
CA PHE A 120 6.33 11.43 2.42
C PHE A 120 7.22 12.20 3.38
N ALA A 121 7.21 11.86 4.67
CA ALA A 121 7.97 12.56 5.71
C ALA A 121 9.49 12.58 5.44
N TYR A 122 10.06 11.46 5.00
CA TYR A 122 11.49 11.43 4.65
C TYR A 122 11.80 12.23 3.39
N ASN A 123 10.96 12.17 2.36
CA ASN A 123 11.16 12.96 1.16
C ASN A 123 11.09 14.46 1.44
N ASP A 124 10.17 14.87 2.31
CA ASP A 124 10.03 16.27 2.73
C ASP A 124 11.31 16.77 3.41
N LYS A 125 11.81 16.01 4.40
CA LYS A 125 13.11 16.29 5.02
C LYS A 125 14.27 16.36 4.04
N ILE A 126 14.33 15.44 3.07
CA ILE A 126 15.39 15.46 2.03
C ILE A 126 15.31 16.74 1.21
N LYS A 127 14.10 17.18 0.81
CA LYS A 127 13.92 18.42 0.05
C LYS A 127 14.39 19.63 0.85
N ASP A 128 14.01 19.70 2.13
CA ASP A 128 14.43 20.79 3.01
C ASP A 128 15.94 20.82 3.19
N MET A 129 16.58 19.67 3.41
CA MET A 129 18.04 19.58 3.50
C MET A 129 18.74 20.09 2.24
N ILE A 130 18.24 19.71 1.05
CA ILE A 130 18.79 20.18 -0.23
C ILE A 130 18.57 21.70 -0.38
N ALA A 131 17.42 22.22 0.03
CA ALA A 131 17.11 23.65 -0.05
C ALA A 131 18.03 24.47 0.86
N VAL A 132 18.25 24.01 2.10
CA VAL A 132 19.16 24.64 3.06
C VAL A 132 20.59 24.64 2.53
N GLU A 133 21.08 23.51 2.02
CA GLU A 133 22.42 23.41 1.42
C GLU A 133 22.59 24.38 0.25
N LYS A 134 21.59 24.47 -0.62
CA LYS A 134 21.61 25.41 -1.75
C LYS A 134 21.66 26.87 -1.29
N GLN A 135 20.96 27.22 -0.21
CA GLN A 135 21.03 28.57 0.36
C GLN A 135 22.40 28.86 0.99
N TYR A 136 22.93 27.90 1.75
CA TYR A 136 24.27 28.01 2.33
C TYR A 136 25.34 28.27 1.27
N GLN A 137 25.31 27.55 0.15
CA GLN A 137 26.24 27.75 -0.96
C GLN A 137 26.12 29.12 -1.63
N LYS A 138 24.92 29.71 -1.68
CA LYS A 138 24.73 31.06 -2.22
C LYS A 138 25.34 32.13 -1.31
N LEU A 139 25.16 32.00 0.01
CA LEU A 139 25.67 32.96 1.00
C LEU A 139 27.20 32.94 1.09
N ARG A 140 27.84 31.85 0.66
CA ARG A 140 29.29 31.68 0.67
C ARG A 140 29.99 32.22 -0.59
N ARG A 141 29.23 32.59 -1.62
CA ARG A 141 29.74 33.24 -2.85
C ARG A 141 29.69 34.75 -2.70
#